data_AF-A0A9E1SPL3-F1
#
_entry.id   AF-A0A9E1SPL3-F1
#
_cell.length_a   1.000
_cell.length_b   1.000
_cell.length_c   1.000
_cell.angle_alpha   90.00
_cell.angle_beta   90.00
_cell.angle_gamma   90.00
#
_symmetry.space_group_name_H-M   'P 1'
#
loop_
_entity.id
_entity.type
_entity.pdbx_description
1 polymer ?
#
loop_
_entity_poly.entity_id
_entity_poly.type
_entity_poly.pdbx_seq_one_letter_code
_entity_poly.pdbx_strand_id
1 'polypeptide(L)'
;MPAPENSEDFPLKEARALVAHLMTRNPLIYWADLLLNLILGWGGFYLVVITPALSALNIFAFIVSAFSLYRAGIFVHEIVHFKKGSFKSFVAFWNITAGMPLLIPSFTYYGVHNDHHKRDTYGTTEDGEYLPFGAEEGWKIIAYVFLSLILPLLFLSRFLILTPLSWVIPP
;
A
#
# COMPACT_ATOMS: atom_id res chain seq x y z
N MET A 1 23.64 -16.71 7.73
CA MET A 1 24.07 -17.75 6.77
C MET A 1 25.27 -17.20 5.99
N PRO A 2 26.36 -17.96 5.84
CA PRO A 2 27.39 -17.62 4.86
C PRO A 2 26.77 -17.66 3.46
N ALA A 3 27.25 -16.80 2.56
CA ALA A 3 26.80 -16.81 1.18
C ALA A 3 27.20 -18.15 0.52
N PRO A 4 26.37 -18.72 -0.37
CA PRO A 4 26.69 -19.97 -1.04
C PRO A 4 27.99 -19.84 -1.85
N GLU A 5 28.73 -20.94 -1.94
CA GLU A 5 30.12 -21.06 -2.43
C GLU A 5 30.35 -20.55 -3.88
N ASN A 6 29.28 -20.29 -4.64
CA ASN A 6 29.31 -19.75 -6.01
C ASN A 6 28.71 -18.32 -6.15
N SER A 7 28.56 -17.59 -5.04
CA SER A 7 27.95 -16.24 -5.06
C SER A 7 28.92 -15.11 -5.43
N GLU A 8 30.23 -15.36 -5.45
CA GLU A 8 31.24 -14.34 -5.75
C GLU A 8 31.16 -13.83 -7.20
N ASP A 9 30.69 -14.69 -8.13
CA ASP A 9 30.66 -14.41 -9.57
C ASP A 9 29.26 -14.06 -10.12
N PHE A 10 28.22 -13.86 -9.29
CA PHE A 10 26.91 -13.50 -9.83
C PHE A 10 26.95 -12.08 -10.42
N PRO A 11 26.79 -11.91 -11.75
CA PRO A 11 27.04 -10.63 -12.39
C PRO A 11 25.81 -9.73 -12.25
N LEU A 12 25.60 -9.19 -11.03
CA LEU A 12 24.48 -8.32 -10.69
C LEU A 12 24.29 -7.17 -11.69
N LYS A 13 25.40 -6.64 -12.20
CA LYS A 13 25.40 -5.55 -13.17
C LYS A 13 24.79 -5.98 -14.51
N GLU A 14 25.16 -7.15 -15.01
CA GLU A 14 24.63 -7.71 -16.27
C GLU A 14 23.18 -8.13 -16.11
N ALA A 15 22.84 -8.80 -15.01
CA ALA A 15 21.47 -9.15 -14.67
C ALA A 15 20.56 -7.90 -14.62
N ARG A 16 21.01 -6.82 -13.97
CA ARG A 16 20.28 -5.53 -13.94
C ARG A 16 20.14 -4.92 -15.34
N ALA A 17 21.19 -4.98 -16.16
CA ALA A 17 21.15 -4.45 -17.52
C ALA A 17 20.14 -5.20 -18.40
N LEU A 18 20.08 -6.54 -18.29
CA LEU A 18 19.13 -7.37 -19.03
C LEU A 18 17.68 -7.01 -18.73
N VAL A 19 17.34 -6.74 -17.46
CA VAL A 19 15.96 -6.43 -17.04
C VAL A 19 15.63 -4.93 -17.01
N ALA A 20 16.59 -4.03 -17.24
CA ALA A 20 16.41 -2.59 -17.06
C ALA A 20 15.21 -2.02 -17.85
N HIS A 21 14.98 -2.54 -19.06
CA HIS A 21 13.87 -2.13 -19.92
C HIS A 21 12.50 -2.54 -19.33
N LEU A 22 12.42 -3.67 -18.63
CA LEU A 22 11.20 -4.13 -17.94
C LEU A 22 10.87 -3.27 -16.71
N MET A 23 11.86 -2.56 -16.17
CA MET A 23 11.68 -1.67 -15.02
C MET A 23 11.22 -0.26 -15.43
N THR A 24 10.99 -0.01 -16.72
CA THR A 24 10.45 1.26 -17.20
C THR A 24 8.94 1.35 -16.94
N ARG A 25 8.51 2.42 -16.27
CA ARG A 25 7.09 2.62 -15.94
C ARG A 25 6.35 3.10 -17.18
N ASN A 26 5.24 2.45 -17.52
CA ASN A 26 4.34 2.90 -18.58
C ASN A 26 3.16 3.69 -17.97
N PRO A 27 3.09 5.02 -18.16
CA PRO A 27 2.02 5.84 -17.58
C PRO A 27 0.61 5.40 -17.99
N LEU A 28 0.44 4.89 -19.22
CA LEU A 28 -0.87 4.47 -19.71
C LEU A 28 -1.42 3.30 -18.90
N ILE A 29 -0.57 2.32 -18.57
CA ILE A 29 -0.96 1.16 -17.75
C ILE A 29 -1.37 1.62 -16.36
N TYR A 30 -0.59 2.52 -15.74
CA TYR A 30 -0.87 3.03 -14.40
C TYR A 30 -2.21 3.77 -14.34
N TRP A 31 -2.44 4.70 -15.27
CA TRP A 31 -3.68 5.47 -15.33
C TRP A 31 -4.89 4.59 -15.66
N ALA A 32 -4.78 3.68 -16.63
CA ALA A 32 -5.87 2.79 -17.01
C ALA A 32 -6.28 1.86 -15.86
N ASP A 33 -5.31 1.23 -15.19
CA ASP A 33 -5.54 0.36 -14.03
C ASP A 33 -6.18 1.14 -12.88
N LEU A 34 -5.63 2.30 -12.53
CA LEU A 34 -6.17 3.12 -11.44
C LEU A 34 -7.59 3.59 -11.75
N LEU A 35 -7.84 4.15 -12.94
CA LEU A 35 -9.17 4.68 -13.29
C LEU A 35 -10.23 3.58 -13.35
N LEU A 36 -9.90 2.42 -13.94
CA LEU A 36 -10.79 1.26 -13.96
C LEU A 36 -11.20 0.86 -12.54
N ASN A 37 -10.22 0.72 -11.64
CA ASN A 37 -10.47 0.29 -10.27
C ASN A 37 -11.15 1.38 -9.41
N LEU A 38 -10.92 2.66 -9.68
CA LEU A 38 -11.69 3.73 -9.01
C LEU A 38 -13.15 3.73 -9.45
N ILE A 39 -13.43 3.57 -10.75
CA ILE A 39 -14.80 3.53 -11.28
C ILE A 39 -15.54 2.31 -10.72
N LEU A 40 -14.95 1.12 -10.81
CA LEU A 40 -15.54 -0.11 -10.28
C LEU A 40 -15.65 -0.08 -8.75
N GLY A 41 -14.62 0.43 -8.08
CA GLY A 41 -14.53 0.52 -6.63
C GLY A 41 -15.62 1.41 -6.03
N TRP A 42 -15.60 2.69 -6.41
CA TRP A 42 -16.55 3.68 -5.89
C TRP A 42 -17.95 3.51 -6.48
N GLY A 43 -18.07 3.14 -7.75
CA GLY A 43 -19.36 2.83 -8.37
C GLY A 43 -20.01 1.60 -7.75
N GLY A 44 -19.24 0.54 -7.49
CA GLY A 44 -19.70 -0.63 -6.75
C GLY A 44 -20.09 -0.28 -5.32
N PHE A 45 -19.29 0.52 -4.62
CA PHE A 45 -19.62 0.98 -3.26
C PHE A 45 -20.94 1.75 -3.22
N TYR A 46 -21.15 2.67 -4.17
CA TYR A 46 -22.41 3.38 -4.31
C TYR A 46 -23.59 2.42 -4.49
N LEU A 47 -23.46 1.42 -5.38
CA LEU A 47 -24.50 0.40 -5.58
C LEU A 47 -24.78 -0.40 -4.30
N VAL A 48 -23.76 -0.75 -3.50
CA VAL A 48 -23.96 -1.41 -2.21
C VAL A 48 -24.82 -0.57 -1.27
N VAL A 49 -24.65 0.75 -1.27
CA VAL A 49 -25.39 1.65 -0.39
C VAL A 49 -26.85 1.81 -0.81
N ILE A 50 -27.14 1.84 -2.12
CA ILE A 50 -28.49 2.15 -2.63
C ILE A 50 -29.35 0.93 -2.94
N THR A 51 -28.77 -0.27 -3.00
CA THR A 51 -29.50 -1.50 -3.31
C THR A 51 -29.96 -2.22 -2.05
N PRO A 52 -31.05 -3.01 -2.10
CA PRO A 52 -31.50 -3.79 -0.95
C PRO A 52 -30.38 -4.69 -0.43
N ALA A 53 -30.14 -4.65 0.88
CA ALA A 53 -29.14 -5.46 1.54
C ALA A 53 -29.32 -6.94 1.19
N LEU A 54 -28.21 -7.63 0.92
CA LEU A 54 -28.16 -9.05 0.57
C LEU A 54 -28.89 -9.45 -0.73
N SER A 55 -29.36 -8.49 -1.54
CA SER A 55 -29.76 -8.79 -2.91
C SER A 55 -28.56 -9.26 -3.75
N ALA A 56 -28.80 -10.04 -4.80
CA ALA A 56 -27.73 -10.53 -5.67
C ALA A 56 -26.87 -9.39 -6.23
N LEU A 57 -27.49 -8.27 -6.61
CA LEU A 57 -26.77 -7.08 -7.07
C LEU A 57 -25.94 -6.44 -5.97
N ASN A 58 -26.47 -6.34 -4.74
CA ASN A 58 -25.76 -5.80 -3.59
C ASN A 58 -24.49 -6.61 -3.28
N ILE A 59 -24.62 -7.95 -3.21
CA ILE A 59 -23.50 -8.85 -2.93
C ILE A 59 -22.46 -8.78 -4.05
N PHE A 60 -22.89 -8.79 -5.30
CA PHE A 60 -21.98 -8.68 -6.45
C PHE A 60 -21.23 -7.34 -6.45
N ALA A 61 -21.95 -6.23 -6.24
CA ALA A 61 -21.37 -4.89 -6.15
C ALA A 61 -20.39 -4.77 -4.99
N PHE A 62 -20.69 -5.40 -3.85
CA PHE A 62 -19.78 -5.45 -2.69
C PHE A 62 -18.47 -6.15 -3.04
N ILE A 63 -18.53 -7.33 -3.66
CA ILE A 63 -17.34 -8.08 -4.05
C ILE A 63 -16.49 -7.26 -5.03
N VAL A 64 -17.11 -6.74 -6.11
CA VAL A 64 -16.40 -5.91 -7.10
C VAL A 64 -15.78 -4.68 -6.44
N SER A 65 -16.54 -3.97 -5.60
CA SER A 65 -16.07 -2.78 -4.89
C SER A 65 -14.88 -3.10 -3.99
N ALA A 66 -14.97 -4.16 -3.18
CA ALA A 66 -13.93 -4.53 -2.24
C ALA A 66 -12.60 -4.85 -2.96
N PHE A 67 -12.62 -5.68 -3.99
CA PHE A 67 -11.41 -6.02 -4.74
C PHE A 67 -10.84 -4.83 -5.52
N SER A 68 -11.70 -4.00 -6.11
CA SER A 68 -11.25 -2.82 -6.86
C SER A 68 -10.68 -1.72 -5.95
N LEU A 69 -11.32 -1.44 -4.81
CA LEU A 69 -10.78 -0.50 -3.83
C LEU A 69 -9.51 -1.04 -3.16
N TYR A 70 -9.40 -2.36 -2.94
CA TYR A 70 -8.16 -2.98 -2.51
C TYR A 70 -7.05 -2.77 -3.54
N ARG A 71 -7.31 -3.02 -4.83
CA ARG A 71 -6.35 -2.76 -5.92
C ARG A 71 -5.95 -1.29 -6.00
N ALA A 72 -6.90 -0.38 -5.84
CA ALA A 72 -6.62 1.06 -5.78
C ALA A 72 -5.79 1.43 -4.54
N GLY A 73 -6.04 0.82 -3.38
CA GLY A 73 -5.31 1.07 -2.15
C GLY A 73 -3.85 0.61 -2.22
N ILE A 74 -3.59 -0.59 -2.75
CA ILE A 74 -2.22 -1.13 -2.84
C ILE A 74 -1.31 -0.38 -3.83
N PHE A 75 -1.85 0.52 -4.67
CA PHE A 75 -1.03 1.43 -5.47
C PHE A 75 -0.10 2.30 -4.60
N VAL A 76 -0.39 2.48 -3.31
CA VAL A 76 0.51 3.15 -2.37
C VAL A 76 1.91 2.53 -2.38
N HIS A 77 2.02 1.20 -2.49
CA HIS A 77 3.29 0.47 -2.61
C HIS A 77 4.06 0.88 -3.88
N GLU A 78 3.38 0.99 -5.02
CA GLU A 78 4.02 1.41 -6.26
C GLU A 78 4.45 2.89 -6.20
N ILE A 79 3.61 3.73 -5.59
CA ILE A 79 3.84 5.18 -5.47
C ILE A 79 5.08 5.47 -4.62
N VAL A 80 5.31 4.76 -3.52
CA VAL A 80 6.50 4.98 -2.66
C VAL A 80 7.81 4.61 -3.35
N HIS A 81 7.75 3.72 -4.35
CA HIS A 81 8.91 3.38 -5.17
C HIS A 81 9.15 4.34 -6.34
N PHE A 82 8.28 5.33 -6.56
CA PHE A 82 8.52 6.34 -7.60
C PHE A 82 9.76 7.18 -7.28
N LYS A 83 10.52 7.53 -8.31
CA LYS A 83 11.62 8.49 -8.15
C LYS A 83 11.05 9.81 -7.62
N LYS A 84 11.70 10.39 -6.62
CA LYS A 84 11.28 11.66 -6.01
C LYS A 84 11.00 12.71 -7.10
N GLY A 85 9.79 13.27 -7.06
CA GLY A 85 9.33 14.30 -8.00
C GLY A 85 8.80 13.80 -9.35
N SER A 86 8.77 12.49 -9.61
CA SER A 86 8.12 11.91 -10.79
C SER A 86 6.62 11.64 -10.54
N PHE A 87 5.82 11.54 -11.62
CA PHE A 87 4.38 11.17 -11.55
C PHE A 87 3.53 12.02 -10.59
N LYS A 88 3.88 13.29 -10.38
CA LYS A 88 3.23 14.17 -9.38
C LYS A 88 1.71 14.25 -9.55
N SER A 89 1.22 14.39 -10.78
CA SER A 89 -0.21 14.45 -11.07
C SER A 89 -0.93 13.15 -10.75
N PHE A 90 -0.31 12.00 -11.06
CA PHE A 90 -0.83 10.68 -10.70
C PHE A 90 -0.93 10.51 -9.19
N VAL A 91 0.13 10.87 -8.45
CA VAL A 91 0.16 10.78 -6.99
C VAL A 91 -0.87 11.71 -6.35
N ALA A 92 -0.99 12.94 -6.84
CA ALA A 92 -2.00 13.89 -6.35
C ALA A 92 -3.42 13.37 -6.60
N PHE A 93 -3.69 12.89 -7.81
CA PHE A 93 -4.98 12.30 -8.17
C PHE A 93 -5.31 11.10 -7.29
N TRP A 94 -4.38 10.13 -7.19
CA TRP A 94 -4.53 8.95 -6.35
C TRP A 94 -4.79 9.32 -4.88
N ASN A 95 -4.07 10.30 -4.34
CA ASN A 95 -4.29 10.75 -2.96
C ASN A 95 -5.70 11.29 -2.77
N ILE A 96 -6.22 12.08 -3.70
CA ILE A 96 -7.56 12.67 -3.58
C ILE A 96 -8.64 11.59 -3.73
N THR A 97 -8.47 10.65 -4.65
CA THR A 97 -9.53 9.69 -5.03
C THR A 97 -9.48 8.35 -4.29
N ALA A 98 -8.33 7.98 -3.73
CA ALA A 98 -8.13 6.70 -3.05
C ALA A 98 -7.38 6.89 -1.71
N GLY A 99 -6.21 7.53 -1.72
CA GLY A 99 -5.37 7.66 -0.53
C GLY A 99 -6.09 8.28 0.67
N MET A 100 -6.62 9.49 0.55
CA MET A 100 -7.34 10.17 1.64
C MET A 100 -8.67 9.47 1.97
N PRO A 101 -9.54 9.12 0.99
CA PRO A 101 -10.80 8.41 1.31
C PRO A 101 -10.60 7.07 2.01
N LEU A 102 -9.51 6.35 1.72
CA LEU A 102 -9.15 5.09 2.36
C LEU A 102 -8.24 5.29 3.58
N LEU A 103 -8.00 6.52 4.02
CA LEU A 103 -7.17 6.90 5.17
C LEU A 103 -5.71 6.40 5.09
N ILE A 104 -5.18 6.29 3.87
CA ILE A 104 -3.80 5.91 3.56
C ILE A 104 -3.14 6.88 2.56
N PRO A 105 -3.15 8.21 2.82
CA PRO A 105 -2.49 9.15 1.91
C PRO A 105 -0.99 8.83 1.81
N SER A 106 -0.39 9.06 0.64
CA SER A 106 0.92 8.50 0.29
C SER A 106 2.06 8.83 1.27
N PHE A 107 1.95 9.94 2.01
CA PHE A 107 2.94 10.30 3.03
C PHE A 107 2.99 9.32 4.22
N THR A 108 1.96 8.51 4.47
CA THR A 108 2.00 7.49 5.53
C THR A 108 2.96 6.34 5.21
N TYR A 109 3.29 6.17 3.93
CA TYR A 109 4.19 5.12 3.42
C TYR A 109 5.59 5.64 3.07
N TYR A 110 5.73 6.94 2.78
CA TYR A 110 7.01 7.51 2.39
C TYR A 110 8.08 7.38 3.48
N GLY A 111 9.27 6.92 3.07
CA GLY A 111 10.39 6.65 3.99
C GLY A 111 10.27 5.24 4.56
N VAL A 112 9.24 5.00 5.36
CA VAL A 112 9.02 3.74 6.11
C VAL A 112 9.10 2.51 5.21
N HIS A 113 8.39 2.50 4.07
CA HIS A 113 8.42 1.35 3.16
C HIS A 113 9.79 1.12 2.52
N ASN A 114 10.49 2.21 2.17
CA ASN A 114 11.81 2.08 1.57
C ASN A 114 12.84 1.59 2.60
N ASP A 115 12.69 2.00 3.85
CA ASP A 115 13.53 1.55 4.97
C ASP A 115 13.28 0.07 5.25
N HIS A 116 12.02 -0.37 5.25
CA HIS A 116 11.63 -1.77 5.36
C HIS A 116 12.34 -2.68 4.33
N HIS A 117 12.51 -2.23 3.08
CA HIS A 117 13.22 -3.02 2.05
C HIS A 117 14.75 -3.05 2.18
N LYS A 118 15.34 -2.27 3.11
CA LYS A 118 16.78 -2.27 3.31
C LYS A 118 17.21 -3.49 4.12
N ARG A 119 18.27 -4.15 3.65
CA ARG A 119 18.83 -5.37 4.29
C ARG A 119 19.22 -5.17 5.76
N ASP A 120 19.66 -3.97 6.13
CA ASP A 120 20.10 -3.63 7.49
C ASP A 120 18.96 -3.24 8.43
N THR A 121 17.77 -2.94 7.88
CA THR A 121 16.61 -2.46 8.63
C THR A 121 15.52 -3.52 8.72
N TYR A 122 15.31 -4.30 7.65
CA TYR A 122 14.29 -5.35 7.58
C TYR A 122 14.35 -6.30 8.78
N GLY A 123 13.22 -6.48 9.47
CA GLY A 123 13.11 -7.39 10.62
C GLY A 123 13.94 -6.97 11.84
N THR A 124 14.25 -5.68 11.98
CA THR A 124 14.83 -5.09 13.19
C THR A 124 13.80 -4.23 13.91
N THR A 125 14.16 -3.66 15.07
CA THR A 125 13.29 -2.68 15.77
C THR A 125 13.09 -1.37 15.01
N GLU A 126 13.95 -1.10 14.02
CA GLU A 126 13.85 0.07 13.14
C GLU A 126 12.93 -0.19 11.93
N ASP A 127 12.45 -1.43 11.76
CA ASP A 127 11.47 -1.78 10.74
C ASP A 127 10.07 -1.29 11.16
N GLY A 128 9.56 -0.28 10.46
CA GLY A 128 8.25 0.30 10.75
C GLY A 128 7.06 -0.44 10.11
N GLU A 129 7.29 -1.47 9.29
CA GLU A 129 6.19 -2.19 8.59
C GLU A 129 5.97 -3.60 9.12
N TYR A 130 7.02 -4.42 9.22
CA TYR A 130 6.87 -5.81 9.64
C TYR A 130 7.46 -6.10 11.00
N LEU A 131 6.76 -6.98 11.72
CA LEU A 131 7.38 -7.73 12.80
C LEU A 131 8.49 -8.61 12.20
N PRO A 132 9.53 -8.93 12.98
CA PRO A 132 10.66 -9.75 12.52
C PRO A 132 10.25 -11.21 12.31
N PHE A 133 9.50 -11.46 11.24
CA PHE A 133 8.96 -12.76 10.88
C PHE A 133 10.11 -13.77 10.71
N GLY A 134 9.99 -14.91 11.38
CA GLY A 134 11.02 -15.97 11.37
C GLY A 134 12.11 -15.80 12.44
N ALA A 135 12.25 -14.62 13.06
CA ALA A 135 13.07 -14.44 14.27
C ALA A 135 12.21 -14.42 15.55
N GLU A 136 10.90 -14.23 15.43
CA GLU A 136 9.94 -14.23 16.53
C GLU A 136 9.00 -15.44 16.53
N GLU A 137 8.21 -15.56 17.61
CA GLU A 137 7.23 -16.64 17.82
C GLU A 137 6.13 -16.64 16.73
N GLY A 138 5.82 -17.81 16.18
CA GLY A 138 4.93 -17.95 15.02
C GLY A 138 3.51 -17.42 15.23
N TRP A 139 3.00 -17.36 16.46
CA TRP A 139 1.66 -16.79 16.73
C TRP A 139 1.59 -15.30 16.42
N LYS A 140 2.72 -14.58 16.44
CA LYS A 140 2.76 -13.16 16.09
C LYS A 140 2.45 -12.90 14.62
N ILE A 141 2.67 -13.88 13.73
CA ILE A 141 2.21 -13.82 12.33
C ILE A 141 0.68 -13.77 12.29
N ILE A 142 0.03 -14.64 13.08
CA ILE A 142 -1.43 -14.68 13.18
C ILE A 142 -1.95 -13.35 13.76
N ALA A 143 -1.34 -12.88 14.86
CA ALA A 143 -1.71 -11.61 15.47
C ALA A 143 -1.56 -10.42 14.51
N TYR A 144 -0.48 -10.41 13.70
CA TYR A 144 -0.24 -9.39 12.68
C TYR A 144 -1.33 -9.37 11.60
N VAL A 145 -1.81 -10.54 11.14
CA VAL A 145 -2.94 -10.60 10.21
C VAL A 145 -4.20 -9.99 10.83
N PHE A 146 -4.50 -10.30 12.10
CA PHE A 146 -5.67 -9.74 12.79
C PHE A 146 -5.53 -8.25 13.13
N LEU A 147 -4.31 -7.71 13.17
CA LEU A 147 -4.08 -6.27 13.33
C LEU A 147 -4.76 -5.47 12.20
N SER A 148 -4.92 -6.05 11.01
CA SER A 148 -5.64 -5.43 9.89
C SER A 148 -7.10 -5.04 10.22
N LEU A 149 -7.73 -5.71 11.20
CA LEU A 149 -9.08 -5.36 11.68
C LEU A 149 -9.08 -4.11 12.57
N ILE A 150 -7.95 -3.83 13.22
CA ILE A 150 -7.77 -2.72 14.16
C ILE A 150 -7.21 -1.49 13.44
N LEU A 151 -6.38 -1.67 12.40
CA LEU A 151 -5.76 -0.59 11.64
C LEU A 151 -6.75 0.51 11.20
N PRO A 152 -7.95 0.20 10.65
CA PRO A 152 -8.91 1.24 10.28
C PRO A 152 -9.29 2.16 11.46
N LEU A 153 -9.42 1.61 12.67
CA LEU A 153 -9.72 2.39 13.88
C LEU A 153 -8.54 3.28 14.28
N LEU A 154 -7.30 2.79 14.11
CA LEU A 154 -6.09 3.57 14.37
C LEU A 154 -5.91 4.70 13.35
N PHE A 155 -6.25 4.47 12.08
CA PHE A 155 -6.22 5.52 11.07
C PHE A 155 -7.30 6.57 11.31
N LEU A 156 -8.51 6.15 11.70
CA LEU A 156 -9.57 7.08 12.11
C LEU A 156 -9.14 7.93 13.30
N SER A 157 -8.59 7.32 14.36
CA SER A 157 -8.13 8.08 15.53
C SER A 157 -6.99 9.04 15.17
N ARG A 158 -6.02 8.59 14.37
CA ARG A 158 -4.93 9.44 13.88
C ARG A 158 -5.44 10.67 13.14
N PHE A 159 -6.33 10.49 12.16
CA PHE A 159 -6.72 11.58 11.28
C PHE A 159 -7.86 12.43 11.80
N LEU A 160 -8.82 11.86 12.52
CA LEU A 160 -9.99 12.61 13.02
C LEU A 160 -9.80 13.17 14.42
N ILE A 161 -8.91 12.60 15.24
CA ILE A 161 -8.73 13.01 16.63
C ILE A 161 -7.34 13.64 16.84
N LEU A 162 -6.27 12.87 16.60
CA LEU A 162 -4.91 13.30 16.94
C LEU A 162 -4.43 14.45 16.05
N THR A 163 -4.75 14.41 14.75
CA THR A 163 -4.32 15.45 13.80
C THR A 163 -4.92 16.81 14.15
N PRO A 164 -6.26 16.98 14.34
CA PRO A 164 -6.81 18.25 14.80
C PRO A 164 -6.30 18.68 16.18
N LEU A 165 -6.13 17.73 17.12
CA LEU A 165 -5.62 18.04 18.46
C LEU A 165 -4.21 18.64 18.41
N SER A 166 -3.35 18.17 17.50
CA SER A 166 -1.98 18.68 17.35
C SER A 166 -1.92 20.14 16.88
N TRP A 167 -3.00 20.68 16.30
CA TRP A 167 -3.09 22.10 15.96
C TRP A 167 -3.34 22.99 17.18
N VAL A 168 -3.89 22.42 18.25
CA VAL A 168 -4.20 23.14 19.50
C VAL A 168 -3.12 22.88 20.55
N ILE A 169 -2.61 21.64 20.61
CA ILE A 169 -1.57 21.20 21.54
C ILE A 169 -0.38 20.72 20.71
N PRO A 170 0.61 21.59 20.44
CA PRO A 170 1.79 21.19 19.69
C PRO A 170 2.60 20.12 20.45
N PRO A 171 3.25 19.18 19.73
CA PRO A 171 4.09 18.13 20.32
C PRO A 171 5.36 18.67 20.99
#